data_AF-A0A9D5NHB9-F1
#
_entry.id   AF-A0A9D5NHB9-F1
#
_cell.length_a   1.000
_cell.length_b   1.000
_cell.length_c   1.000
_cell.angle_alpha   90.00
_cell.angle_beta   90.00
_cell.angle_gamma   90.00
#
_symmetry.space_group_name_H-M   'P 1'
#
loop_
_entity.id
_entity.type
_entity.pdbx_description
1 polymer ?
#
loop_
_entity_poly.entity_id
_entity_poly.type
_entity_poly.pdbx_seq_one_letter_code
_entity_poly.pdbx_strand_id
1 'polypeptide(L)'
;MKESISNSYIFSIVIIFVGIIIVLLIGSLSYSKAFKVKTKVISIIEKHREFNNAAKTEIESFLKTSGYTVTRSNNYGSCPNVNGAEAINTTKNYDYCVYRFDTVKGPYYRVTVFISFDFPVLSSYLRIPMSGETRVIYDV
;
A
#
# COMPACT_ATOMS: atom_id res chain seq x y z
N MET A 1 27.81 -40.04 -21.45
CA MET A 1 27.37 -39.25 -20.28
C MET A 1 27.65 -37.74 -20.36
N LYS A 2 28.28 -37.20 -21.43
CA LYS A 2 28.47 -35.74 -21.61
C LYS A 2 27.22 -34.96 -22.06
N GLU A 3 26.20 -35.65 -22.58
CA GLU A 3 24.96 -34.98 -23.05
C GLU A 3 24.01 -34.58 -21.91
N SER A 4 24.15 -35.15 -20.72
CA SER A 4 23.31 -34.77 -19.56
C SER A 4 23.73 -33.42 -18.94
N ILE A 5 24.96 -32.96 -19.18
CA ILE A 5 25.46 -31.67 -18.69
C ILE A 5 24.88 -30.50 -19.50
N SER A 6 24.62 -30.68 -20.80
CA SER A 6 24.03 -29.63 -21.65
C SER A 6 22.55 -29.38 -21.32
N ASN A 7 21.82 -30.42 -20.91
CA ASN A 7 20.39 -30.29 -20.63
C ASN A 7 20.12 -29.55 -19.30
N SER A 8 20.95 -29.73 -18.27
CA SER A 8 20.81 -29.02 -16.99
C SER A 8 20.98 -27.50 -17.09
N TYR A 9 21.79 -27.02 -18.03
CA TYR A 9 21.94 -25.57 -18.28
C TYR A 9 20.67 -24.96 -18.88
N ILE A 10 20.00 -25.68 -19.79
CA ILE A 10 18.73 -25.24 -20.38
C ILE A 10 17.62 -25.21 -19.32
N PHE A 11 17.56 -26.19 -18.41
CA PHE A 11 16.61 -26.15 -17.30
C PHE A 11 16.86 -24.97 -16.36
N SER A 12 18.11 -24.67 -16.04
CA SER A 12 18.47 -23.57 -15.13
C SER A 12 18.06 -22.20 -15.69
N ILE A 13 18.29 -21.95 -16.99
CA ILE A 13 17.88 -20.69 -17.61
C ILE A 13 16.35 -20.55 -17.69
N VAL A 14 15.63 -21.64 -17.93
CA VAL A 14 14.16 -21.66 -17.93
C VAL A 14 13.61 -21.35 -16.54
N ILE A 15 14.17 -21.94 -15.48
CA ILE A 15 13.74 -21.70 -14.10
C ILE A 15 13.93 -20.22 -13.72
N ILE A 16 15.05 -19.61 -14.11
CA ILE A 16 15.31 -18.18 -13.88
C ILE A 16 14.25 -17.33 -14.58
N PHE A 17 13.98 -17.62 -15.86
CA PHE A 17 13.00 -16.86 -16.64
C PHE A 17 11.58 -16.97 -16.06
N VAL A 18 11.17 -18.17 -15.66
CA VAL A 18 9.90 -18.42 -14.98
C VAL A 18 9.86 -17.71 -13.62
N GLY A 19 10.96 -17.73 -12.86
CA GLY A 19 11.08 -17.03 -11.59
C GLY A 19 10.85 -15.52 -11.73
N ILE A 20 11.45 -14.90 -12.75
CA ILE A 20 11.25 -13.48 -13.05
C ILE A 20 9.77 -13.18 -13.35
N ILE A 21 9.12 -14.01 -14.17
CA ILE A 21 7.68 -13.85 -14.49
C ILE A 21 6.83 -13.96 -13.22
N ILE A 22 7.09 -14.92 -12.35
CA ILE A 22 6.36 -15.10 -11.09
C ILE A 22 6.50 -13.85 -10.20
N VAL A 23 7.72 -13.33 -10.04
CA VAL A 23 7.96 -12.11 -9.25
C VAL A 23 7.22 -10.91 -9.84
N LEU A 24 7.23 -10.74 -11.17
CA LEU A 24 6.50 -9.67 -11.85
C LEU A 24 4.97 -9.80 -11.68
N LEU A 25 4.43 -11.02 -11.75
CA LEU A 25 3.00 -11.27 -11.54
C LEU A 25 2.58 -10.97 -10.11
N ILE A 26 3.35 -11.44 -9.12
CA ILE A 26 3.08 -11.16 -7.71
C ILE A 26 3.14 -9.65 -7.44
N GLY A 27 4.17 -8.97 -7.95
CA GLY A 27 4.27 -7.51 -7.83
C GLY A 27 3.10 -6.77 -8.45
N SER A 28 2.65 -7.21 -9.63
CA SER A 28 1.48 -6.62 -10.30
C SER A 28 0.18 -6.83 -9.49
N LEU A 29 0.00 -8.00 -8.89
CA LEU A 29 -1.16 -8.30 -8.04
C LEU A 29 -1.15 -7.46 -6.75
N SER A 30 -0.01 -7.38 -6.07
CA SER A 30 0.14 -6.56 -4.86
C SER A 30 -0.03 -5.07 -5.18
N TYR A 31 0.48 -4.59 -6.31
CA TYR A 31 0.26 -3.23 -6.80
C TYR A 31 -1.23 -2.94 -7.02
N SER A 32 -1.95 -3.85 -7.68
CA SER A 32 -3.39 -3.70 -7.94
C SER A 32 -4.22 -3.63 -6.66
N LYS A 33 -3.89 -4.45 -5.66
CA LYS A 33 -4.54 -4.41 -4.33
C LYS A 33 -4.31 -3.06 -3.64
N ALA A 34 -3.06 -2.61 -3.55
CA ALA A 34 -2.72 -1.33 -2.93
C ALA A 34 -3.40 -0.15 -3.65
N PHE A 35 -3.44 -0.16 -4.98
CA PHE A 35 -4.13 0.87 -5.75
C PHE A 35 -5.64 0.92 -5.46
N LYS A 36 -6.32 -0.23 -5.38
CA LYS A 36 -7.74 -0.30 -5.01
C LYS A 36 -7.98 0.24 -3.61
N VAL A 37 -7.14 -0.15 -2.65
CA VAL A 37 -7.24 0.31 -1.26
C VAL A 37 -7.08 1.83 -1.19
N LYS A 38 -6.02 2.36 -1.80
CA LYS A 38 -5.76 3.80 -1.87
C LYS A 38 -6.96 4.59 -2.39
N THR A 39 -7.46 4.19 -3.56
CA THR A 39 -8.58 4.89 -4.21
C THR A 39 -9.86 4.82 -3.38
N LYS A 40 -10.12 3.68 -2.73
CA LYS A 40 -11.29 3.53 -1.87
C LYS A 40 -11.18 4.37 -0.60
N VAL A 41 -10.01 4.43 0.04
CA VAL A 41 -9.77 5.29 1.21
C VAL A 41 -9.95 6.76 0.85
N ILE A 42 -9.38 7.21 -0.28
CA ILE A 42 -9.59 8.57 -0.83
C ILE A 42 -11.09 8.85 -0.99
N SER A 43 -11.83 7.94 -1.64
CA SER A 43 -13.27 8.08 -1.86
C SER A 43 -14.08 8.17 -0.55
N ILE A 44 -13.68 7.44 0.50
CA ILE A 44 -14.34 7.51 1.82
C ILE A 44 -14.08 8.86 2.49
N ILE A 45 -12.85 9.38 2.40
CA ILE A 45 -12.50 10.71 2.95
C ILE A 45 -13.27 11.80 2.20
N GLU A 46 -13.32 11.74 0.87
CA GLU A 46 -14.09 12.70 0.05
C GLU A 46 -15.59 12.65 0.37
N LYS A 47 -16.16 11.46 0.58
CA LYS A 47 -17.57 11.29 0.95
C LYS A 47 -17.92 11.94 2.29
N HIS A 48 -17.03 11.83 3.28
CA HIS A 48 -17.24 12.41 4.61
C HIS A 48 -16.83 13.88 4.71
N ARG A 49 -16.16 14.43 3.67
CA ARG A 49 -15.54 15.76 3.64
C ARG A 49 -14.47 16.02 4.70
N GLU A 50 -14.27 15.10 5.63
CA GLU A 50 -13.28 15.19 6.69
C GLU A 50 -12.85 13.79 7.14
N PHE A 51 -11.62 13.68 7.62
CA PHE A 51 -11.15 12.49 8.32
C PHE A 51 -11.68 12.46 9.77
N ASN A 52 -12.96 12.15 9.93
CA ASN A 52 -13.62 12.02 11.24
C ASN A 52 -13.68 10.54 11.71
N ASN A 53 -14.22 10.30 12.91
CA ASN A 53 -14.36 8.94 13.46
C ASN A 53 -15.26 8.03 12.61
N ALA A 54 -16.25 8.57 11.91
CA ALA A 54 -17.11 7.79 11.00
C ALA A 54 -16.32 7.32 9.76
N ALA A 55 -15.57 8.22 9.13
CA ALA A 55 -14.68 7.91 8.01
C ALA A 55 -13.65 6.86 8.41
N LYS A 56 -13.03 7.02 9.60
CA LYS A 56 -12.07 6.07 10.15
C LYS A 56 -12.68 4.68 10.33
N THR A 57 -13.88 4.58 10.89
CA THR A 57 -14.56 3.29 11.10
C THR A 57 -14.93 2.62 9.76
N GLU A 58 -15.39 3.39 8.77
CA GLU A 58 -15.68 2.87 7.43
C GLU A 58 -14.39 2.39 6.74
N ILE A 59 -13.29 3.13 6.88
CA ILE A 59 -11.96 2.73 6.37
C ILE A 59 -11.50 1.43 7.04
N GLU A 60 -11.52 1.34 8.37
CA GLU A 60 -11.07 0.15 9.10
C GLU A 60 -11.92 -1.10 8.76
N SER A 61 -13.23 -0.93 8.57
CA SER A 61 -14.13 -2.01 8.11
C SER A 61 -13.79 -2.47 6.68
N PHE A 62 -13.53 -1.52 5.78
CA PHE A 62 -13.11 -1.81 4.41
C PHE A 62 -11.75 -2.51 4.37
N LEU A 63 -10.76 -2.03 5.13
CA LEU A 63 -9.42 -2.62 5.21
C LEU A 63 -9.50 -4.06 5.72
N LYS A 64 -10.29 -4.29 6.78
CA LYS A 64 -10.55 -5.64 7.32
C LYS A 64 -11.17 -6.57 6.27
N THR A 65 -12.19 -6.10 5.56
CA THR A 65 -12.89 -6.91 4.54
C THR A 65 -12.01 -7.19 3.31
N SER A 66 -11.14 -6.23 2.96
CA SER A 66 -10.22 -6.36 1.83
C SER A 66 -9.02 -7.27 2.11
N GLY A 67 -8.82 -7.70 3.36
CA GLY A 67 -7.66 -8.48 3.77
C GLY A 67 -6.34 -7.70 3.65
N TYR A 68 -6.40 -6.37 3.66
CA TYR A 68 -5.20 -5.54 3.66
C TYR A 68 -4.48 -5.72 5.00
N THR A 69 -3.24 -6.20 4.94
CA THR A 69 -2.53 -6.77 6.09
C THR A 69 -2.41 -5.79 7.26
N VAL A 70 -2.76 -6.33 8.43
CA VAL A 70 -2.56 -5.80 9.78
C VAL A 70 -1.12 -6.16 10.15
N THR A 71 -0.12 -5.33 9.86
CA THR A 71 1.27 -5.73 10.16
C THR A 71 1.54 -5.58 11.65
N ARG A 72 1.45 -6.71 12.35
CA ARG A 72 1.55 -6.83 13.81
C ARG A 72 3.01 -6.88 14.25
N SER A 73 3.77 -5.80 14.04
CA SER A 73 5.13 -5.73 14.55
C SER A 73 5.46 -4.32 15.06
N ASN A 74 6.51 -4.21 15.88
CA ASN A 74 6.76 -3.10 16.80
C ASN A 74 7.19 -1.77 16.12
N ASN A 75 7.28 -1.71 14.78
CA ASN A 75 7.72 -0.54 13.99
C ASN A 75 6.81 -0.22 12.78
N TYR A 76 5.53 -0.59 12.85
CA TYR A 76 4.57 -0.42 11.75
C TYR A 76 3.59 0.73 12.04
N GLY A 77 3.17 1.43 10.99
CA GLY A 77 2.55 2.76 11.09
C GLY A 77 3.53 3.93 11.24
N SER A 78 4.84 3.74 11.01
CA SER A 78 5.78 4.87 10.88
C SER A 78 5.52 5.55 9.55
N CYS A 79 4.54 6.45 9.58
CA CYS A 79 4.24 7.35 8.49
C CYS A 79 5.43 8.29 8.33
N PRO A 80 6.14 8.26 7.19
CA PRO A 80 7.23 9.19 6.97
C PRO A 80 6.68 10.61 7.03
N ASN A 81 7.43 11.56 7.57
CA ASN A 81 7.01 12.95 7.51
C ASN A 81 7.01 13.38 6.03
N VAL A 82 5.87 13.88 5.55
CA VAL A 82 5.71 14.30 4.17
C VAL A 82 5.50 15.80 4.17
N ASN A 83 6.45 16.56 3.62
CA ASN A 83 6.39 18.01 3.50
C ASN A 83 6.14 18.74 4.85
N GLY A 84 6.70 18.24 5.95
CA GLY A 84 6.52 18.82 7.28
C GLY A 84 5.21 18.42 7.97
N ALA A 85 4.32 17.69 7.30
CA ALA A 85 3.07 17.21 7.88
C ALA A 85 3.24 15.82 8.51
N GLU A 86 2.76 15.69 9.73
CA GLU A 86 2.63 14.41 10.41
C GLU A 86 1.32 13.72 10.02
N ALA A 87 1.32 12.39 10.06
CA ALA A 87 0.12 11.64 9.76
C ALA A 87 -0.91 11.81 10.88
N ILE A 88 -2.14 12.15 10.50
CA ILE A 88 -3.28 12.34 11.43
C ILE A 88 -3.87 11.00 11.91
N ASN A 89 -3.55 9.89 11.22
CA ASN A 89 -3.99 8.57 11.63
C ASN A 89 -3.10 8.03 12.75
N THR A 90 -3.65 7.97 13.97
CA THR A 90 -2.96 7.42 15.15
C THR A 90 -3.11 5.90 15.31
N THR A 91 -3.90 5.22 14.46
CA THR A 91 -4.16 3.78 14.62
C THR A 91 -3.00 2.95 14.07
N LYS A 92 -2.34 2.20 14.97
CA LYS A 92 -1.25 1.26 14.64
C LYS A 92 -1.71 -0.07 14.04
N ASN A 93 -3.02 -0.28 13.86
CA ASN A 93 -3.55 -1.57 13.42
C ASN A 93 -3.35 -1.78 11.92
N TYR A 94 -3.35 -0.75 11.08
CA TYR A 94 -3.24 -0.92 9.64
C TYR A 94 -2.12 -0.05 9.06
N ASP A 95 -1.42 -0.55 8.04
CA ASP A 95 -0.34 0.17 7.35
C ASP A 95 -0.92 1.16 6.33
N TYR A 96 -1.53 2.24 6.80
CA TYR A 96 -1.92 3.39 5.98
C TYR A 96 -1.72 4.71 6.72
N CYS A 97 -1.32 5.73 5.98
CA CYS A 97 -1.05 7.07 6.47
C CYS A 97 -1.98 8.06 5.80
N VAL A 98 -2.53 8.97 6.58
CA VAL A 98 -3.33 10.09 6.09
C VAL A 98 -2.67 11.36 6.57
N TYR A 99 -2.44 12.31 5.67
CA TYR A 99 -1.91 13.64 5.96
C TYR A 99 -2.96 14.66 5.56
N ARG A 100 -3.15 15.68 6.39
CA ARG A 100 -4.05 16.80 6.10
C ARG A 100 -3.19 18.02 5.73
N PHE A 101 -3.56 18.67 4.64
CA PHE A 101 -2.93 19.90 4.19
C PHE A 101 -4.00 20.96 4.01
N ASP A 102 -3.82 22.12 4.64
CA ASP A 102 -4.71 23.26 4.51
C ASP A 102 -4.29 24.14 3.35
N THR A 103 -5.27 24.56 2.53
CA THR A 103 -5.06 25.56 1.48
C THR A 103 -6.09 26.68 1.61
N VAL A 104 -5.86 27.79 0.92
CA VAL A 104 -6.78 28.95 0.89
C VAL A 104 -8.19 28.58 0.39
N LYS A 105 -8.31 27.49 -0.39
CA LYS A 105 -9.57 27.02 -0.99
C LYS A 105 -10.26 25.91 -0.18
N GLY A 106 -9.63 25.43 0.89
CA GLY A 106 -10.09 24.30 1.69
C GLY A 106 -9.01 23.24 1.93
N PRO A 107 -9.24 22.29 2.85
CA PRO A 107 -8.30 21.22 3.13
C PRO A 107 -8.29 20.16 2.01
N TYR A 108 -7.13 19.54 1.80
CA TYR A 108 -7.02 18.29 1.03
C TYR A 108 -6.24 17.25 1.84
N TYR A 109 -6.47 15.98 1.53
CA TYR A 109 -5.84 14.87 2.23
C TYR A 109 -4.95 14.08 1.29
N ARG A 110 -3.75 13.74 1.75
CA ARG A 110 -2.86 12.79 1.09
C ARG A 110 -2.94 11.46 1.81
N VAL A 111 -3.25 10.41 1.09
CA VAL A 111 -3.31 9.03 1.59
C VAL A 111 -2.12 8.27 1.05
N THR A 112 -1.34 7.65 1.94
CA THR A 112 -0.24 6.75 1.57
C THR A 112 -0.56 5.35 2.07
N VAL A 113 -0.54 4.38 1.18
CA VAL A 113 -0.65 2.96 1.48
C VAL A 113 0.67 2.28 1.13
N PHE A 114 0.93 1.11 1.70
CA PHE A 114 2.17 0.37 1.45
C PHE A 114 1.85 -0.93 0.72
N ILE A 115 2.64 -1.25 -0.29
CA ILE A 115 2.55 -2.55 -0.95
C ILE A 115 3.18 -3.58 -0.02
N SER A 116 2.39 -4.56 0.43
CA SER A 116 2.91 -5.74 1.14
C SER A 116 3.26 -6.83 0.12
N PHE A 117 4.49 -7.35 0.24
CA PHE A 117 4.96 -8.50 -0.52
C PHE A 117 5.07 -9.70 0.41
N ASP A 118 4.14 -10.64 0.28
CA ASP A 118 4.14 -11.89 1.05
C ASP A 118 5.06 -12.92 0.38
N PHE A 119 6.37 -12.63 0.32
CA PHE A 119 7.38 -13.60 -0.14
C PHE A 119 8.22 -14.09 1.04
N PRO A 120 8.24 -15.39 1.37
CA PRO A 120 8.87 -15.91 2.60
C PRO A 120 10.37 -15.62 2.73
N VAL A 121 11.07 -15.26 1.65
CA VAL A 121 12.52 -14.95 1.65
C VAL A 121 12.79 -13.44 1.77
N LEU A 122 11.86 -12.56 1.37
CA LEU A 122 12.07 -11.11 1.23
C LEU A 122 10.97 -10.26 1.91
N SER A 123 10.07 -10.89 2.67
CA SER A 123 8.84 -10.29 3.21
C SER A 123 9.05 -9.07 4.12
N SER A 124 10.23 -8.92 4.72
CA SER A 124 10.52 -7.84 5.68
C SER A 124 11.20 -6.60 5.09
N TYR A 125 11.74 -6.67 3.86
CA TYR A 125 12.66 -5.63 3.37
C TYR A 125 12.06 -4.64 2.37
N LEU A 126 10.95 -4.99 1.69
CA LEU A 126 10.45 -4.20 0.57
C LEU A 126 9.06 -3.61 0.87
N ARG A 127 9.04 -2.45 1.55
CA ARG A 127 7.82 -1.63 1.73
C ARG A 127 7.83 -0.50 0.73
N ILE A 128 7.03 -0.61 -0.32
CA ILE A 128 6.92 0.45 -1.34
C ILE A 128 5.74 1.36 -0.98
N PRO A 129 5.98 2.65 -0.66
CA PRO A 129 4.90 3.60 -0.42
C PRO A 129 4.21 3.99 -1.72
N MET A 130 2.89 4.01 -1.70
CA MET A 130 2.04 4.46 -2.78
C MET A 130 1.12 5.56 -2.28
N SER A 131 1.37 6.78 -2.75
CA SER A 131 0.62 7.97 -2.37
C SER A 131 -0.50 8.29 -3.36
N GLY A 132 -1.52 8.99 -2.88
CA GLY A 132 -2.59 9.59 -3.67
C GLY A 132 -3.24 10.71 -2.88
N GLU A 133 -3.87 11.65 -3.58
CA GLU A 133 -4.43 12.85 -2.98
C GLU A 133 -5.93 12.92 -3.27
N THR A 134 -6.70 13.43 -2.32
CA THR A 134 -8.09 13.79 -2.52
C THR A 134 -8.18 15.07 -3.34
N ARG A 135 -9.36 15.32 -3.91
CA ARG A 135 -9.69 16.68 -4.36
C ARG A 135 -9.73 17.64 -3.15
N VAL A 136 -9.54 18.92 -3.43
CA VAL A 136 -9.73 19.98 -2.44
C VAL A 136 -11.19 19.93 -2.01
N ILE A 137 -11.40 19.85 -0.70
CA ILE A 137 -12.73 19.80 -0.12
C ILE A 137 -13.17 21.25 0.06
N TYR A 138 -14.04 21.70 -0.85
CA TYR A 138 -14.59 23.05 -0.80
C TYR A 138 -15.57 23.17 0.36
N ASP A 139 -15.31 24.15 1.22
CA ASP A 139 -16.30 24.68 2.16
C ASP A 139 -17.13 25.68 1.34
N VAL A 140 -18.41 25.34 1.08
CA VAL A 140 -19.35 26.18 0.32
C VAL A 140 -20.30 26.88 1.27
#